data_AF-A0A7C9ER24-F1
#
_entry.id   AF-A0A7C9ER24-F1
#
_cell.length_a   1.000
_cell.length_b   1.000
_cell.length_c   1.000
_cell.angle_alpha   90.00
_cell.angle_beta   90.00
_cell.angle_gamma   90.00
#
_symmetry.space_group_name_H-M   'P 1'
#
loop_
_entity.id
_entity.type
_entity.pdbx_description
1 polymer ?
#
loop_
_entity_poly.entity_id
_entity_poly.type
_entity_poly.pdbx_seq_one_letter_code
_entity_poly.pdbx_strand_id
1 'polypeptide(L)'
;DYLELTLRPVQGGGKDVAAKNEIRESIRVLFSDRECFTLVQPLNNESQLQRLDQIPLDKLRPEFTSWLDALTRFMFERTRPKQLGATVMNGPMLASITQSFLDALNHGAVPTITSS
;
A
#
# COMPACT_ATOMS: atom_id res chain seq x y z
N ASP A 1 -0.45 -14.44 6.80
CA ASP A 1 -0.24 -14.75 8.24
C ASP A 1 0.55 -13.70 9.03
N TYR A 2 1.77 -13.33 8.64
CA TYR A 2 2.59 -12.37 9.43
C TYR A 2 1.87 -11.03 9.72
N LEU A 3 1.35 -10.37 8.70
CA LEU A 3 0.64 -9.09 8.85
C LEU A 3 -0.61 -9.21 9.74
N GLU A 4 -1.36 -10.31 9.61
CA GLU A 4 -2.53 -10.57 10.45
C GLU A 4 -2.17 -10.72 11.92
N LEU A 5 -1.05 -11.38 12.22
CA LEU A 5 -0.55 -11.52 13.59
C LEU A 5 -0.11 -10.17 14.16
N THR A 6 0.63 -9.38 13.39
CA THR A 6 1.14 -8.06 13.82
C THR A 6 0.01 -7.05 14.10
N LEU A 7 -1.11 -7.18 13.39
CA LEU A 7 -2.27 -6.31 13.55
C LEU A 7 -3.25 -6.78 14.64
N ARG A 8 -2.97 -7.87 15.36
CA ARG A 8 -3.78 -8.24 16.54
C ARG A 8 -3.57 -7.23 17.67
N PRO A 9 -4.61 -6.92 18.45
CA PRO A 9 -4.47 -6.09 19.64
C PRO A 9 -3.55 -6.80 20.65
N VAL A 10 -2.70 -6.02 21.31
CA VAL A 10 -1.81 -6.50 22.35
C VAL A 10 -2.44 -6.24 23.71
N GLN A 11 -2.36 -7.22 24.61
CA GLN A 11 -2.85 -7.07 25.97
C GLN A 11 -1.89 -6.21 26.80
N GLY A 12 -2.45 -5.39 27.69
CA GLY A 12 -1.70 -4.52 28.57
C GLY A 12 -2.50 -3.28 28.95
N GLY A 13 -2.04 -2.60 29.99
CA GLY A 13 -2.58 -1.30 30.39
C GLY A 13 -1.70 -0.15 29.91
N GLY A 14 -2.24 1.06 29.93
CA GLY A 14 -1.49 2.29 29.65
C GLY A 14 -1.83 2.93 28.31
N LYS A 15 -1.58 4.24 28.23
CA LYS A 15 -1.93 5.07 27.06
C LYS A 15 -1.21 4.60 25.78
N ASP A 16 0.04 4.17 25.89
CA ASP A 16 0.82 3.70 24.74
C ASP A 16 0.27 2.41 24.13
N VAL A 17 -0.22 1.48 24.97
CA VAL A 17 -0.84 0.24 24.51
C VAL A 17 -2.18 0.52 23.83
N ALA A 18 -2.99 1.41 24.41
CA ALA A 18 -4.25 1.85 23.81
C ALA A 18 -4.02 2.49 22.44
N ALA A 19 -3.12 3.46 22.34
CA ALA A 19 -2.79 4.15 21.09
C ALA A 19 -2.29 3.18 19.99
N LYS A 20 -1.44 2.20 20.35
CA LYS A 20 -1.00 1.16 19.40
C LYS A 20 -2.16 0.30 18.90
N ASN A 21 -3.07 -0.09 19.79
CA ASN A 21 -4.22 -0.91 19.42
C ASN A 21 -5.22 -0.12 18.56
N GLU A 22 -5.42 1.17 18.81
CA GLU A 22 -6.23 2.05 17.95
C GLU A 22 -5.70 2.11 16.51
N ILE A 23 -4.37 2.23 16.34
CA ILE A 23 -3.75 2.22 15.01
C ILE A 23 -3.97 0.86 14.33
N ARG A 24 -3.76 -0.25 15.04
CA ARG A 24 -3.95 -1.60 14.50
C ARG A 24 -5.38 -1.84 14.05
N GLU A 25 -6.36 -1.47 14.88
CA GLU A 25 -7.78 -1.58 14.53
C GLU A 25 -8.15 -0.66 13.37
N SER A 26 -7.62 0.57 13.34
CA SER A 26 -7.85 1.49 12.21
C SER A 26 -7.38 0.89 10.89
N ILE A 27 -6.21 0.25 10.86
CA ILE A 27 -5.72 -0.44 9.65
C ILE A 27 -6.67 -1.58 9.26
N ARG A 28 -7.10 -2.39 10.22
CA ARG A 28 -8.01 -3.52 9.96
C ARG A 28 -9.38 -3.08 9.44
N VAL A 29 -9.91 -1.97 9.94
CA VAL A 29 -11.22 -1.42 9.57
C VAL A 29 -11.15 -0.68 8.22
N LEU A 30 -10.14 0.16 8.02
CA LEU A 30 -10.03 1.00 6.81
C LEU A 30 -9.51 0.23 5.59
N PHE A 31 -8.75 -0.85 5.79
CA PHE A 31 -8.17 -1.68 4.74
C PHE A 31 -8.60 -3.14 4.92
N SER A 32 -9.85 -3.44 4.56
CA SER A 32 -10.44 -4.76 4.69
C SER A 32 -9.71 -5.83 3.86
N ASP A 33 -9.31 -5.48 2.64
CA ASP A 33 -8.49 -6.32 1.78
C ASP A 33 -7.02 -5.93 1.93
N ARG A 34 -6.22 -6.84 2.48
CA ARG A 34 -4.82 -6.57 2.84
C ARG A 34 -3.98 -7.83 2.75
N GLU A 35 -2.80 -7.69 2.17
CA GLU A 35 -1.86 -8.78 1.91
C GLU A 35 -0.44 -8.33 2.26
N CYS A 36 0.44 -9.29 2.51
CA CYS A 36 1.83 -9.03 2.88
C CYS A 36 2.76 -9.94 2.11
N PHE A 37 3.61 -9.32 1.29
CA PHE A 37 4.66 -9.99 0.52
C PHE A 37 6.01 -9.59 1.10
N THR A 38 6.82 -10.58 1.45
CA THR A 38 8.21 -10.36 1.85
C THR A 38 9.11 -10.59 0.64
N LEU A 39 9.99 -9.62 0.34
CA LEU A 39 10.98 -9.75 -0.72
C LEU A 39 12.38 -9.96 -0.12
N VAL A 40 13.16 -10.91 -0.66
CA VAL A 40 14.59 -11.01 -0.30
C VAL A 40 15.34 -9.81 -0.88
N GLN A 41 16.51 -9.50 -0.31
CA GLN A 41 17.38 -8.50 -0.91
C GLN A 41 17.79 -8.91 -2.34
N PRO A 42 17.67 -8.03 -3.35
CA PRO A 42 17.87 -8.41 -4.76
C PRO A 42 19.32 -8.71 -5.13
N LEU A 43 20.29 -8.09 -4.45
CA LEU A 43 21.74 -8.27 -4.62
C LEU A 43 22.44 -8.14 -3.27
N ASN A 44 23.58 -8.82 -3.07
CA ASN A 44 24.37 -8.67 -1.83
C ASN A 44 25.30 -7.46 -1.85
N ASN A 45 25.62 -6.91 -3.03
CA ASN A 45 26.54 -5.79 -3.17
C ASN A 45 25.81 -4.45 -3.03
N GLU A 46 26.14 -3.71 -1.97
CA GLU A 46 25.52 -2.42 -1.64
C GLU A 46 25.66 -1.37 -2.76
N SER A 47 26.85 -1.27 -3.38
CA SER A 47 27.09 -0.30 -4.46
C SER A 47 26.30 -0.59 -5.74
N GLN A 48 25.85 -1.84 -5.91
CA GLN A 48 24.94 -2.23 -7.00
C GLN A 48 23.48 -2.03 -6.60
N LEU A 49 23.11 -2.26 -5.34
CA LEU A 49 21.77 -1.95 -4.83
C LEU A 49 21.41 -0.47 -5.00
N GLN A 50 22.37 0.43 -4.79
CA GLN A 50 22.17 1.88 -5.01
C GLN A 50 21.90 2.26 -6.47
N ARG A 51 22.16 1.35 -7.42
CA ARG A 51 21.96 1.53 -8.86
C ARG A 51 21.13 0.40 -9.46
N LEU A 52 20.19 -0.15 -8.67
CA LEU A 52 19.44 -1.37 -9.01
C LEU A 52 18.67 -1.24 -10.33
N ASP A 53 18.19 -0.04 -10.66
CA ASP A 53 17.51 0.31 -11.91
C ASP A 53 18.39 0.15 -13.17
N GLN A 54 19.72 0.18 -12.99
CA GLN A 54 20.71 -0.02 -14.06
C GLN A 54 21.16 -1.49 -14.17
N ILE A 55 20.75 -2.34 -13.23
CA ILE A 55 21.13 -3.74 -13.19
C ILE A 55 20.10 -4.59 -13.94
N PRO A 56 20.52 -5.38 -14.94
CA PRO A 56 19.63 -6.31 -15.62
C PRO A 56 19.00 -7.34 -14.66
N LEU A 57 17.73 -7.69 -14.90
CA LEU A 57 16.97 -8.63 -14.04
C LEU A 57 17.64 -10.01 -13.90
N ASP A 58 18.35 -10.48 -14.93
CA ASP A 58 19.09 -11.76 -14.92
C ASP A 58 20.32 -11.75 -14.00
N LYS A 59 20.76 -10.56 -13.54
CA LYS A 59 21.82 -10.41 -12.55
C LYS A 59 21.31 -10.38 -11.11
N LEU A 60 19.99 -10.25 -10.93
CA LEU A 60 19.39 -10.29 -9.60
C LEU A 60 19.33 -11.74 -9.09
N ARG A 61 19.23 -11.87 -7.78
CA ARG A 61 19.07 -13.19 -7.14
C ARG A 61 17.82 -13.90 -7.68
N PRO A 62 17.90 -15.18 -8.09
CA PRO A 62 16.75 -15.92 -8.62
C PRO A 62 15.55 -15.99 -7.67
N GLU A 63 15.79 -16.00 -6.35
CA GLU A 63 14.71 -15.99 -5.37
C GLU A 63 13.95 -14.65 -5.39
N PHE A 64 14.66 -13.54 -5.60
CA PHE A 64 14.05 -12.21 -5.72
C PHE A 64 13.18 -12.12 -6.96
N THR A 65 13.70 -12.57 -8.11
CA THR A 65 12.96 -12.48 -9.39
C THR A 65 11.71 -13.36 -9.36
N SER A 66 11.80 -14.57 -8.82
CA SER A 66 10.64 -15.46 -8.63
C SER A 66 9.55 -14.83 -7.74
N TRP A 67 9.94 -14.17 -6.66
CA TRP A 67 8.98 -13.51 -5.76
C TRP A 67 8.41 -12.22 -6.35
N LEU A 68 9.22 -11.46 -7.10
CA LEU A 68 8.76 -10.31 -7.85
C LEU A 68 7.70 -10.72 -8.88
N ASP A 69 7.96 -11.79 -9.64
CA ASP A 69 7.00 -12.33 -10.62
C ASP A 69 5.69 -12.76 -9.94
N ALA A 70 5.77 -13.41 -8.78
CA ALA A 70 4.60 -13.80 -8.00
C ALA A 70 3.79 -12.58 -7.53
N LEU A 71 4.46 -11.55 -7.02
CA LEU A 71 3.83 -10.29 -6.61
C LEU A 71 3.17 -9.59 -7.80
N THR A 72 3.85 -9.52 -8.94
CA THR A 72 3.33 -8.89 -10.15
C THR A 72 2.08 -9.62 -10.66
N ARG A 73 2.10 -10.96 -10.74
CA ARG A 73 0.92 -11.75 -11.10
C ARG A 73 -0.24 -11.51 -10.14
N PHE A 74 0.03 -11.56 -8.84
CA PHE A 74 -0.96 -11.29 -7.81
C PHE A 74 -1.62 -9.91 -8.00
N MET A 75 -0.82 -8.87 -8.26
CA MET A 75 -1.33 -7.52 -8.50
C MET A 75 -2.22 -7.48 -9.75
N PHE A 76 -1.79 -8.05 -10.88
CA PHE A 76 -2.58 -8.04 -12.10
C PHE A 76 -3.88 -8.84 -12.00
N GLU A 77 -3.89 -9.93 -11.25
CA GLU A 77 -5.08 -10.77 -11.07
C GLU A 77 -6.09 -10.17 -10.08
N ARG A 78 -5.61 -9.50 -9.02
CA ARG A 78 -6.48 -9.03 -7.93
C ARG A 78 -6.81 -7.56 -7.96
N THR A 79 -5.98 -6.72 -8.58
CA THR A 79 -6.22 -5.27 -8.60
C THR A 79 -7.45 -4.97 -9.43
N ARG A 80 -8.44 -4.35 -8.79
CA ARG A 80 -9.67 -3.90 -9.45
C ARG A 80 -9.52 -2.45 -9.91
N PRO A 81 -10.20 -2.04 -10.99
CA PRO A 81 -10.32 -0.63 -11.33
C PRO A 81 -10.78 0.18 -10.12
N LYS A 82 -10.22 1.38 -9.93
CA LYS A 82 -10.62 2.27 -8.83
C LYS A 82 -12.10 2.61 -8.98
N GLN A 83 -12.84 2.57 -7.88
CA GLN A 83 -14.25 2.90 -7.84
C GLN A 83 -14.53 4.01 -6.83
N LEU A 84 -15.56 4.80 -7.12
CA LEU A 84 -16.19 5.73 -6.19
C LEU A 84 -17.67 5.33 -6.07
N GLY A 85 -18.06 4.77 -4.92
CA GLY A 85 -19.34 4.09 -4.80
C GLY A 85 -19.45 2.95 -5.80
N ALA A 86 -20.51 2.94 -6.62
CA ALA A 86 -20.72 1.95 -7.67
C ALA A 86 -20.04 2.31 -9.01
N THR A 87 -19.44 3.51 -9.13
CA THR A 87 -18.92 4.01 -10.41
C THR A 87 -17.43 3.71 -10.57
N VAL A 88 -17.05 3.11 -11.70
CA VAL A 88 -15.64 2.95 -12.07
C VAL A 88 -15.05 4.30 -12.44
N MET A 89 -13.98 4.68 -11.76
CA MET A 89 -13.30 5.94 -11.95
C MET A 89 -12.49 5.92 -13.25
N ASN A 90 -12.74 6.90 -14.11
CA ASN A 90 -11.96 7.13 -15.32
C ASN A 90 -10.99 8.31 -15.14
N GLY A 91 -10.21 8.61 -16.18
CA GLY A 91 -9.20 9.68 -16.16
C GLY A 91 -9.77 11.06 -15.76
N PRO A 92 -10.82 11.57 -16.44
CA PRO A 92 -11.43 12.85 -16.08
C PRO A 92 -11.95 12.92 -14.63
N MET A 93 -12.60 11.86 -14.15
CA MET A 93 -13.06 11.78 -12.75
C MET A 93 -11.90 11.85 -11.77
N LEU A 94 -10.82 11.10 -12.03
CA LEU A 94 -9.63 11.12 -11.21
C LEU A 94 -9.02 12.53 -11.16
N ALA A 95 -8.85 13.18 -12.32
CA ALA A 95 -8.31 14.53 -12.41
C ALA A 95 -9.15 15.55 -11.62
N SER A 96 -10.48 15.47 -11.72
CA SER A 96 -11.38 16.35 -10.97
C SER A 96 -11.26 16.14 -9.45
N ILE A 97 -11.24 14.89 -8.99
CA ILE A 97 -11.09 14.59 -7.55
C ILE A 97 -9.73 15.06 -7.05
N THR A 98 -8.66 14.83 -7.82
CA THR A 98 -7.33 15.32 -7.50
C THR A 98 -7.32 16.85 -7.36
N GLN A 99 -7.94 17.59 -8.28
CA GLN A 99 -8.02 19.05 -8.18
C GLN A 99 -8.79 19.49 -6.93
N SER A 100 -9.95 18.91 -6.66
CA SER A 100 -10.74 19.25 -5.46
C SER A 100 -9.98 18.95 -4.16
N PHE A 101 -9.19 17.88 -4.13
CA PHE A 101 -8.32 17.56 -2.98
C PHE A 101 -7.23 18.60 -2.81
N LEU A 102 -6.56 19.00 -3.89
CA LEU A 102 -5.52 20.03 -3.87
C LEU A 102 -6.09 21.37 -3.40
N ASP A 103 -7.25 21.78 -3.91
CA ASP A 103 -7.91 23.01 -3.50
C ASP A 103 -8.24 22.99 -2.01
N ALA A 104 -8.81 21.91 -1.50
CA ALA A 104 -9.10 21.79 -0.07
C ALA A 104 -7.82 21.91 0.78
N LEU A 105 -6.78 21.15 0.44
CA LEU A 105 -5.51 21.17 1.16
C LEU A 105 -4.84 22.56 1.14
N ASN A 106 -4.82 23.22 -0.02
CA ASN A 106 -4.20 24.53 -0.17
C ASN A 106 -4.94 25.65 0.58
N HIS A 107 -6.23 25.46 0.86
CA HIS A 107 -7.04 26.39 1.66
C HIS A 107 -7.19 25.95 3.13
N GLY A 108 -6.43 24.94 3.59
CA GLY A 108 -6.48 24.45 4.97
C GLY A 108 -7.76 23.70 5.34
N ALA A 109 -8.54 23.29 4.34
CA ALA A 109 -9.74 22.49 4.51
C ALA A 109 -9.43 20.98 4.40
N VAL A 110 -10.29 20.15 5.00
CA VAL A 110 -10.19 18.70 4.88
C VAL A 110 -10.80 18.27 3.55
N PRO A 111 -10.07 17.53 2.68
CA PRO A 111 -10.62 16.98 1.46
C PRO A 111 -11.81 16.06 1.75
N THR A 112 -12.92 16.27 1.05
CA THR A 112 -14.11 15.42 1.16
C THR A 112 -14.41 14.78 -0.18
N ILE A 113 -14.77 13.50 -0.14
CA ILE A 113 -15.25 12.77 -1.30
C ILE A 113 -16.78 12.75 -1.19
N THR A 114 -17.44 13.81 -1.63
CA THR A 114 -18.90 13.83 -1.69
C THR A 114 -19.36 13.29 -3.04
N SER A 115 -20.22 12.27 -3.02
CA SER A 115 -20.99 11.84 -4.19
C SER A 115 -21.98 12.94 -4.54
N SER A 116 -21.78 13.63 -5.66
CA SER A 116 -22.85 14.39 -6.33
C SER A 116 -23.67 13.44 -7.19
#